data_AF-A0AA35R813-F1
#
_entry.id   AF-A0AA35R813-F1
#
_cell.length_a   1.000
_cell.length_b   1.000
_cell.length_c   1.000
_cell.angle_alpha   90.00
_cell.angle_beta   90.00
_cell.angle_gamma   90.00
#
_symmetry.space_group_name_H-M   'P 1'
#
loop_
_entity.id
_entity.type
_entity.pdbx_description
1 polymer ?
#
loop_
_entity_poly.entity_id
_entity_poly.type
_entity_poly.pdbx_seq_one_letter_code
_entity_poly.pdbx_strand_id
1 'polypeptide(L)'
;MEILPSNSVYTKAKGMSVFDINLLDPDADTLRAIRETVTQEMKEMKELDVPLSYVMFEREAMVHMKELKRTVKVLKLEECFDLGRRLKMNEDAVKNALKYFNKNNIMLFFEEIGEGLVILDHSTLIDFVNTVIFFSYEAANGEKGQIIKANERDSLSKGLITEAILKRMQHIFVPEIFEACHAIKVFENLYIIAKNSEKENDYIMMCLLPRLSVKELESRKLVFTTCDPVEPLRLHFGIGDPPEWQQYCSPQWLFWQHYCLPHYRLSIGEYVLMFYMTKLLYAFIMTWLYFVRKN
;
A
#
# COMPACT_ATOMS: atom_id res chain seq x y z
N MET A 1 -33.26 21.55 -21.90
CA MET A 1 -32.21 20.87 -21.13
C MET A 1 -32.23 21.52 -19.77
N GLU A 2 -33.13 21.06 -18.90
CA GLU A 2 -33.32 21.62 -17.56
C GLU A 2 -32.20 21.12 -16.65
N ILE A 3 -31.50 22.05 -16.01
CA ILE A 3 -30.56 21.76 -14.94
C ILE A 3 -31.43 21.38 -13.73
N LEU A 4 -31.48 20.09 -13.42
CA LEU A 4 -32.16 19.59 -12.22
C LEU A 4 -31.39 20.06 -10.97
N PRO A 5 -32.10 20.45 -9.90
CA PRO A 5 -31.48 21.01 -8.71
C PRO A 5 -30.73 19.94 -7.92
N SER A 6 -29.53 20.30 -7.46
CA SER A 6 -28.73 19.58 -6.47
C SER A 6 -29.53 19.45 -5.18
N ASN A 7 -30.02 18.24 -4.89
CA ASN A 7 -30.37 17.76 -3.55
C ASN A 7 -30.81 16.30 -3.66
N SER A 8 -29.86 15.37 -3.58
CA SER A 8 -30.20 13.98 -3.26
C SER A 8 -29.11 13.35 -2.42
N VAL A 9 -29.44 13.11 -1.15
CA VAL A 9 -28.70 12.23 -0.24
C VAL A 9 -29.04 10.80 -0.64
N TYR A 10 -28.00 10.01 -0.92
CA TYR A 10 -28.10 8.67 -1.46
C TYR A 10 -28.57 7.64 -0.42
N THR A 11 -29.16 6.58 -0.93
CA THR A 11 -29.82 5.48 -0.22
C THR A 11 -28.88 4.69 0.69
N LYS A 12 -29.35 4.39 1.91
CA LYS A 12 -28.69 3.53 2.89
C LYS A 12 -28.77 2.07 2.45
N ALA A 13 -27.91 1.66 1.51
CA ALA A 13 -27.50 0.26 1.46
C ALA A 13 -26.82 -0.05 2.81
N LYS A 14 -27.27 -1.08 3.52
CA LYS A 14 -26.89 -1.42 4.90
C LYS A 14 -25.40 -1.11 5.19
N GLY A 15 -25.16 -0.03 5.94
CA GLY A 15 -23.84 0.32 6.49
C GLY A 15 -22.88 1.11 5.59
N MET A 16 -23.30 1.63 4.43
CA MET A 16 -22.46 2.51 3.61
C MET A 16 -23.15 3.84 3.34
N SER A 17 -22.46 4.94 3.69
CA SER A 17 -22.82 6.30 3.30
C SER A 17 -22.06 6.68 2.03
N VAL A 18 -22.79 7.15 1.01
CA VAL A 18 -22.23 7.58 -0.27
C VAL A 18 -22.48 9.06 -0.45
N PHE A 19 -21.43 9.81 -0.74
CA PHE A 19 -21.49 11.25 -0.98
C PHE A 19 -21.05 11.53 -2.41
N ASP A 20 -21.84 12.32 -3.11
CA ASP A 20 -21.48 12.83 -4.42
C ASP A 20 -20.73 14.14 -4.22
N ILE A 21 -19.43 14.13 -4.54
CA ILE A 21 -18.52 15.23 -4.25
C ILE A 21 -17.87 15.65 -5.56
N ASN A 22 -18.12 16.90 -5.95
CA ASN A 22 -17.29 17.55 -6.96
C ASN A 22 -15.97 17.97 -6.30
N LEU A 23 -14.90 17.21 -6.55
CA LEU A 23 -13.57 17.49 -5.99
C LEU A 23 -12.90 18.75 -6.58
N LEU A 24 -13.36 19.23 -7.74
CA LEU A 24 -12.79 20.42 -8.40
C LEU A 24 -13.35 21.73 -7.82
N ASP A 25 -14.63 21.71 -7.44
CA ASP A 25 -15.32 22.83 -6.82
C ASP A 25 -16.19 22.28 -5.67
N PRO A 26 -15.58 22.02 -4.51
CA PRO A 26 -16.28 21.36 -3.42
C PRO A 26 -17.28 22.33 -2.77
N ASP A 27 -18.55 22.04 -2.94
CA ASP A 27 -19.64 22.75 -2.31
C ASP A 27 -19.53 22.70 -0.77
N ALA A 28 -19.61 23.87 -0.13
CA ALA A 28 -19.39 24.00 1.31
C ALA A 28 -20.48 23.32 2.14
N ASP A 29 -21.71 23.27 1.63
CA ASP A 29 -22.82 22.60 2.32
C ASP A 29 -22.69 21.08 2.23
N THR A 30 -22.23 20.55 1.08
CA THR A 30 -21.87 19.14 0.89
C THR A 30 -20.75 18.71 1.83
N LEU A 31 -19.67 19.49 1.94
CA LEU A 31 -18.58 19.20 2.89
C LEU A 31 -19.07 19.22 4.35
N ARG A 32 -19.99 20.13 4.69
CA ARG A 32 -20.60 20.17 6.02
C ARG A 32 -21.43 18.92 6.30
N ALA A 33 -22.26 18.51 5.34
CA ALA A 33 -23.08 17.31 5.45
C ALA A 33 -22.23 16.03 5.61
N ILE A 34 -21.12 15.92 4.88
CA ILE A 34 -20.14 14.83 5.03
C ILE A 34 -19.57 14.83 6.45
N ARG A 35 -19.08 15.98 6.92
CA ARG A 35 -18.52 16.09 8.26
C ARG A 35 -19.52 15.68 9.34
N GLU A 36 -20.75 16.15 9.25
CA GLU A 36 -21.82 15.83 10.20
C GLU A 36 -22.14 14.33 10.18
N THR A 37 -22.27 13.76 8.99
CA THR A 37 -22.55 12.32 8.83
C THR A 37 -21.42 11.45 9.38
N VAL A 38 -20.17 11.73 9.00
CA VAL A 38 -19.00 11.00 9.52
C VAL A 38 -18.90 11.15 11.04
N THR A 39 -19.14 12.36 11.57
CA THR A 39 -19.13 12.59 13.02
C THR A 39 -20.22 11.76 13.71
N GLN A 40 -21.42 11.67 13.12
CA GLN A 40 -22.52 10.90 13.66
C GLN A 40 -22.22 9.39 13.60
N GLU A 41 -21.69 8.90 12.49
CA GLU A 41 -21.26 7.50 12.36
C GLU A 41 -20.18 7.14 13.37
N MET A 42 -19.20 8.02 13.59
CA MET A 42 -18.17 7.83 14.61
C MET A 42 -18.73 7.77 16.03
N LYS A 43 -19.82 8.50 16.32
CA LYS A 43 -20.52 8.41 17.62
C LYS A 43 -21.32 7.11 17.79
N GLU A 44 -21.78 6.53 16.69
CA GLU A 44 -22.51 5.27 16.67
C GLU A 44 -21.56 4.05 16.67
N MET A 45 -20.27 4.26 16.41
CA MET A 45 -19.26 3.22 16.55
C MET A 45 -19.17 2.74 17.99
N LYS A 46 -19.11 1.42 18.16
CA LYS A 46 -18.96 0.80 19.47
C LYS A 46 -17.64 1.22 20.08
N GLU A 47 -17.69 1.80 21.28
CA GLU A 47 -16.51 2.03 22.09
C GLU A 47 -15.79 0.70 22.34
N LEU A 48 -14.53 0.64 21.94
CA LEU A 48 -13.66 -0.46 22.29
C LEU A 48 -13.01 -0.13 23.64
N ASP A 49 -13.13 -1.05 24.59
CA ASP A 49 -12.38 -0.96 25.84
C ASP A 49 -10.91 -1.30 25.54
N VAL A 50 -10.08 -0.26 25.45
CA VAL A 50 -8.65 -0.37 25.18
C VAL A 50 -7.90 0.02 26.45
N PRO A 51 -6.99 -0.84 26.96
CA PRO A 51 -6.17 -0.49 28.11
C PRO A 51 -5.44 0.84 27.88
N LEU A 52 -5.51 1.75 28.85
CA LEU A 52 -4.81 3.04 28.78
C LEU A 52 -3.30 2.86 28.53
N SER A 53 -2.72 1.75 29.02
CA SER A 53 -1.33 1.39 28.78
C SER A 53 -1.00 1.23 27.30
N TYR A 54 -1.94 0.81 26.45
CA TYR A 54 -1.72 0.67 25.01
C TYR A 54 -1.59 2.04 24.37
N VAL A 55 -2.49 2.97 24.71
CA VAL A 55 -2.42 4.36 24.21
C VAL A 55 -1.11 5.03 24.65
N MET A 56 -0.71 4.81 25.91
CA MET A 56 0.57 5.33 26.41
C MET A 56 1.77 4.68 25.72
N PHE A 57 1.69 3.38 25.41
CA PHE A 57 2.74 2.64 24.70
C PHE A 57 2.93 3.15 23.27
N GLU A 58 1.84 3.37 22.53
CA GLU A 58 1.90 3.94 21.18
C GLU A 58 2.61 5.30 21.18
N ARG A 59 2.22 6.17 22.10
CA ARG A 59 2.83 7.49 22.25
C ARG A 59 4.30 7.41 22.65
N GLU A 60 4.64 6.54 23.61
CA GLU A 60 6.01 6.36 24.08
C GLU A 60 6.92 5.83 22.96
N ALA A 61 6.44 4.90 22.13
CA ALA A 61 7.17 4.43 20.96
C ALA A 61 7.45 5.57 19.96
N MET A 62 6.46 6.44 19.71
CA MET A 62 6.64 7.60 18.83
C MET A 62 7.61 8.64 19.39
N VAL A 63 7.61 8.86 20.71
CA VAL A 63 8.59 9.74 21.38
C VAL A 63 9.98 9.13 21.27
N HIS A 64 10.13 7.84 21.56
CA HIS A 64 11.39 7.13 21.48
C HIS A 64 12.01 7.22 20.07
N MET A 65 11.21 7.09 19.02
CA MET A 65 11.69 7.27 17.64
C MET A 65 12.26 8.67 17.37
N LYS A 66 11.65 9.71 17.95
CA LYS A 66 12.16 11.08 17.82
C LYS A 66 13.48 11.25 18.54
N GLU A 67 13.66 10.61 19.69
CA GLU A 67 14.93 10.63 20.44
C GLU A 67 16.05 9.93 19.68
N LEU A 68 15.74 8.79 19.03
CA LEU A 68 16.68 8.05 18.21
C LEU A 68 17.06 8.77 16.90
N LYS A 69 16.30 9.80 16.50
CA LYS A 69 16.49 10.56 15.25
C LYS A 69 16.58 9.68 14.00
N ARG A 70 15.94 8.51 14.02
CA ARG A 70 15.85 7.61 12.86
C ARG A 70 14.75 8.13 11.93
N THR A 71 15.05 8.20 10.65
CA THR A 71 14.07 8.55 9.60
C THR A 71 13.06 7.42 9.40
N VAL A 72 13.56 6.19 9.43
CA VAL A 72 12.79 4.95 9.31
C VAL A 72 12.21 4.58 10.68
N LYS A 73 10.89 4.50 10.79
CA LYS A 73 10.18 4.32 12.08
C LYS A 73 9.95 2.84 12.39
N VAL A 74 11.04 2.15 12.70
CA VAL A 74 11.05 0.72 13.02
C VAL A 74 11.73 0.45 14.36
N LEU A 75 11.25 -0.56 15.07
CA LEU A 75 11.80 -1.07 16.32
C LEU A 75 11.94 -2.59 16.26
N LYS A 76 12.90 -3.12 17.01
CA LYS A 76 12.91 -4.53 17.42
C LYS A 76 11.91 -4.78 18.54
N LEU A 77 11.48 -6.03 18.67
CA LEU A 77 10.63 -6.46 19.77
C LEU A 77 11.27 -6.22 21.15
N GLU A 78 12.60 -6.37 21.26
CA GLU A 78 13.32 -6.07 22.51
C GLU A 78 13.23 -4.59 22.89
N GLU A 79 13.40 -3.67 21.93
CA GLU A 79 13.20 -2.23 22.15
C GLU A 79 11.75 -1.97 22.62
N CYS A 80 10.76 -2.69 22.07
CA CYS A 80 9.38 -2.61 22.55
C CYS A 80 9.22 -3.11 24.00
N PHE A 81 9.93 -4.15 24.41
CA PHE A 81 9.90 -4.60 25.82
C PHE A 81 10.52 -3.57 26.75
N ASP A 82 11.59 -2.90 26.35
CA ASP A 82 12.17 -1.78 27.12
C ASP A 82 11.18 -0.64 27.33
N LEU A 83 10.46 -0.25 26.28
CA LEU A 83 9.41 0.78 26.38
C LEU A 83 8.26 0.32 27.27
N GLY A 84 7.84 -0.95 27.13
CA GLY A 84 6.82 -1.56 27.98
C GLY A 84 7.20 -1.53 29.46
N ARG A 85 8.46 -1.85 29.80
CA ARG A 85 8.96 -1.81 31.18
C ARG A 85 8.83 -0.42 31.80
N ARG A 86 9.12 0.66 31.05
CA ARG A 86 8.92 2.05 31.51
C ARG A 86 7.48 2.35 31.87
N LEU A 87 6.53 1.70 31.18
CA LEU A 87 5.09 1.82 31.39
C LEU A 87 4.53 0.75 32.34
N LYS A 88 5.38 -0.04 33.01
CA LYS A 88 5.00 -1.15 33.88
C LYS A 88 4.16 -2.23 33.17
N MET A 89 4.37 -2.39 31.87
CA MET A 89 3.83 -3.50 31.08
C MET A 89 4.81 -4.68 31.14
N ASN A 90 4.28 -5.88 31.39
CA ASN A 90 5.05 -7.10 31.20
C ASN A 90 5.14 -7.46 29.71
N GLU A 91 5.99 -8.42 29.35
CA GLU A 91 6.23 -8.80 27.95
C GLU A 91 4.94 -9.28 27.25
N ASP A 92 4.09 -10.03 27.95
CA ASP A 92 2.80 -10.48 27.42
C ASP A 92 1.87 -9.29 27.10
N ALA A 93 1.82 -8.29 27.97
CA ALA A 93 1.03 -7.08 27.74
C ALA A 93 1.55 -6.28 26.55
N VAL A 94 2.88 -6.22 26.36
CA VAL A 94 3.50 -5.59 25.18
C VAL A 94 3.14 -6.36 23.92
N LYS A 95 3.30 -7.69 23.90
CA LYS A 95 2.92 -8.51 22.73
C LYS A 95 1.44 -8.38 22.40
N ASN A 96 0.58 -8.35 23.41
CA ASN A 96 -0.86 -8.16 23.20
C ASN A 96 -1.18 -6.77 22.65
N ALA A 97 -0.47 -5.72 23.10
CA ALA A 97 -0.59 -4.38 22.53
C ALA A 97 -0.14 -4.36 21.06
N LEU A 98 1.00 -4.96 20.72
CA LEU A 98 1.49 -5.04 19.35
C LEU A 98 0.53 -5.82 18.44
N LYS A 99 -0.03 -6.95 18.90
CA LYS A 99 -1.06 -7.69 18.17
C LYS A 99 -2.34 -6.87 17.98
N TYR A 100 -2.73 -6.09 18.98
CA TYR A 100 -3.85 -5.16 18.88
C TYR A 100 -3.57 -4.07 17.83
N PHE A 101 -2.40 -3.44 17.84
CA PHE A 101 -2.04 -2.42 16.85
C PHE A 101 -1.97 -3.00 15.44
N ASN A 102 -1.41 -4.20 15.28
CA ASN A 102 -1.34 -4.89 13.99
C ASN A 102 -2.72 -5.20 13.43
N LYS A 103 -3.63 -5.73 14.25
CA LYS A 103 -5.01 -6.01 13.85
C LYS A 103 -5.78 -4.74 13.42
N ASN A 104 -5.47 -3.61 14.04
CA ASN A 104 -6.14 -2.33 13.77
C ASN A 104 -5.35 -1.42 12.82
N ASN A 105 -4.26 -1.90 12.21
CA ASN A 105 -3.42 -1.15 11.28
C ASN A 105 -2.93 0.19 11.86
N ILE A 106 -2.58 0.19 13.15
CA ILE A 106 -1.96 1.33 13.84
C ILE A 106 -0.44 1.23 13.70
N MET A 107 0.11 0.05 14.00
CA MET A 107 1.50 -0.35 13.79
C MET A 107 1.48 -1.74 13.18
N LEU A 108 2.52 -2.12 12.43
CA LEU A 108 2.64 -3.47 11.89
C LEU A 108 3.64 -4.26 12.73
N PHE A 109 3.24 -5.46 13.15
CA PHE A 109 4.08 -6.35 13.94
C PHE A 109 4.27 -7.68 13.23
N PHE A 110 5.53 -8.00 12.95
CA PHE A 110 5.96 -9.23 12.31
C PHE A 110 6.84 -10.03 13.29
N GLU A 111 6.24 -10.94 14.03
CA GLU A 111 6.92 -11.71 15.08
C GLU A 111 8.02 -12.62 14.49
N GLU A 112 7.76 -13.19 13.31
CA GLU A 112 8.63 -14.11 12.57
C GLU A 112 9.74 -13.45 11.72
N ILE A 113 9.80 -12.12 11.64
CA ILE A 113 10.82 -11.41 10.85
C ILE A 113 11.95 -10.93 11.77
N GLY A 114 13.13 -11.56 11.62
CA GLY A 114 14.32 -11.22 12.40
C GLY A 114 14.16 -11.60 13.87
N GLU A 115 14.42 -10.66 14.77
CA GLU A 115 14.19 -10.80 16.23
C GLU A 115 12.80 -10.27 16.64
N GLY A 116 11.87 -10.18 15.68
CA GLY A 116 10.58 -9.52 15.83
C GLY A 116 10.66 -8.06 15.39
N LEU A 117 10.03 -7.74 14.26
CA LEU A 117 10.06 -6.41 13.65
C LEU A 117 8.75 -5.68 13.90
N VAL A 118 8.85 -4.43 14.37
CA VAL A 118 7.71 -3.53 14.53
C VAL A 118 7.90 -2.30 13.65
N ILE A 119 6.97 -2.07 12.73
CA ILE A 119 6.89 -0.86 11.91
C ILE A 119 5.85 0.05 12.54
N LEU A 120 6.29 1.18 13.08
CA LEU A 120 5.43 2.08 13.85
C LEU A 120 4.56 2.96 12.97
N ASP A 121 4.98 3.21 11.73
CA ASP A 121 4.31 4.13 10.81
C ASP A 121 4.30 3.56 9.40
N HIS A 122 3.11 3.53 8.79
CA HIS A 122 2.89 3.06 7.44
C HIS A 122 3.63 3.91 6.39
N SER A 123 3.90 5.19 6.68
CA SER A 123 4.68 6.05 5.78
C SER A 123 6.05 5.45 5.46
N THR A 124 6.66 4.71 6.38
CA THR A 124 7.94 4.02 6.15
C THR A 124 7.85 3.02 4.99
N LEU A 125 6.74 2.28 4.88
CA LEU A 125 6.52 1.34 3.78
C LEU A 125 6.24 2.06 2.45
N ILE A 126 5.48 3.15 2.52
CA ILE A 126 5.17 3.98 1.34
C ILE A 126 6.45 4.55 0.76
N ASP A 127 7.30 5.12 1.62
CA ASP A 127 8.58 5.69 1.22
C ASP A 127 9.47 4.63 0.58
N PHE A 128 9.52 3.42 1.14
CA PHE A 128 10.27 2.32 0.54
C PHE A 128 9.76 1.96 -0.86
N VAL A 129 8.46 1.70 -1.00
CA VAL A 129 7.85 1.34 -2.29
C VAL A 129 8.11 2.44 -3.32
N ASN A 130 7.97 3.71 -2.92
CA ASN A 130 8.29 4.85 -3.77
C ASN A 130 9.77 4.88 -4.16
N THR A 131 10.69 4.63 -3.24
CA THR A 131 12.13 4.55 -3.53
C THR A 131 12.41 3.46 -4.57
N VAL A 132 11.79 2.28 -4.44
CA VAL A 132 11.95 1.19 -5.43
C VAL A 132 11.42 1.59 -6.79
N ILE A 133 10.22 2.20 -6.85
CA ILE A 133 9.61 2.66 -8.10
C ILE A 133 10.48 3.74 -8.75
N PHE A 134 10.92 4.73 -7.98
CA PHE A 134 11.77 5.81 -8.47
C PHE A 134 13.12 5.27 -8.99
N PHE A 135 13.75 4.36 -8.23
CA PHE A 135 14.97 3.68 -8.66
C PHE A 135 14.77 2.92 -9.98
N SER A 136 13.65 2.21 -10.13
CA SER A 136 13.29 1.50 -11.37
C SER A 136 13.09 2.46 -12.54
N TYR A 137 12.47 3.61 -12.30
CA TYR A 137 12.24 4.64 -13.32
C TYR A 137 13.55 5.27 -13.78
N GLU A 138 14.43 5.66 -12.86
CA GLU A 138 15.77 6.19 -13.18
C GLU A 138 16.59 5.15 -13.96
N ALA A 139 16.49 3.87 -13.57
CA ALA A 139 17.13 2.76 -14.26
C ALA A 139 16.67 2.68 -15.72
N ALA A 140 15.36 2.75 -15.98
CA ALA A 140 14.79 2.66 -17.31
C ALA A 140 15.16 3.85 -18.20
N ASN A 141 15.12 5.07 -17.65
CA ASN A 141 15.33 6.31 -18.42
C ASN A 141 16.79 6.75 -18.50
N GLY A 142 17.69 6.11 -17.75
CA GLY A 142 19.12 6.38 -17.83
C GLY A 142 19.51 7.77 -17.30
N GLU A 143 18.77 8.27 -16.31
CA GLU A 143 19.10 9.54 -15.68
C GLU A 143 20.49 9.45 -14.99
N LYS A 144 21.26 10.53 -15.18
CA LYS A 144 22.68 10.60 -14.83
C LYS A 144 22.85 10.78 -13.32
N GLY A 145 22.95 9.68 -12.59
CA GLY A 145 23.28 9.74 -11.15
C GLY A 145 23.72 8.41 -10.56
N GLN A 146 23.14 7.30 -10.99
CA GLN A 146 23.44 5.98 -10.45
C GLN A 146 24.02 5.02 -11.49
N ILE A 147 25.16 4.41 -11.16
CA ILE A 147 25.75 3.34 -11.96
C ILE A 147 24.95 2.06 -11.68
N ILE A 148 23.88 1.87 -12.46
CA ILE A 148 23.06 0.65 -12.42
C ILE A 148 23.66 -0.35 -13.39
N LYS A 149 23.90 -1.59 -12.92
CA LYS A 149 24.47 -2.63 -13.77
C LYS A 149 23.47 -3.05 -14.85
N ALA A 150 23.96 -3.47 -16.02
CA ALA A 150 23.10 -3.85 -17.14
C ALA A 150 22.09 -4.96 -16.79
N ASN A 151 22.49 -5.93 -15.95
CA ASN A 151 21.62 -7.00 -15.47
C ASN A 151 20.56 -6.51 -14.47
N GLU A 152 20.90 -5.55 -13.61
CA GLU A 152 19.94 -4.92 -12.68
C GLU A 152 18.88 -4.14 -13.47
N ARG A 153 19.30 -3.39 -14.50
CA ARG A 153 18.40 -2.69 -15.43
C ARG A 153 17.46 -3.66 -16.16
N ASP A 154 17.97 -4.76 -16.69
CA ASP A 154 17.15 -5.79 -17.36
C ASP A 154 16.17 -6.49 -16.41
N SER A 155 16.53 -6.63 -15.14
CA SER A 155 15.63 -7.17 -14.11
C SER A 155 14.50 -6.19 -13.83
N LEU A 156 14.84 -4.92 -13.57
CA LEU A 156 13.86 -3.87 -13.28
C LEU A 156 12.90 -3.61 -14.43
N SER A 157 13.37 -3.65 -15.68
CA SER A 157 12.50 -3.50 -16.85
C SER A 157 11.47 -4.63 -17.01
N LYS A 158 11.69 -5.76 -16.33
CA LYS A 158 10.78 -6.91 -16.25
C LYS A 158 9.98 -6.93 -14.95
N GLY A 159 10.04 -5.87 -14.15
CA GLY A 159 9.42 -5.78 -12.83
C GLY A 159 10.02 -6.74 -11.80
N LEU A 160 11.27 -7.16 -11.99
CA LEU A 160 11.98 -8.04 -11.07
C LEU A 160 12.83 -7.23 -10.08
N ILE A 161 12.69 -7.57 -8.81
CA ILE A 161 13.45 -7.05 -7.68
C ILE A 161 14.24 -8.19 -7.06
N THR A 162 15.48 -7.90 -6.67
CA THR A 162 16.36 -8.83 -5.95
C THR A 162 16.88 -8.15 -4.70
N GLU A 163 17.35 -8.93 -3.73
CA GLU A 163 18.00 -8.39 -2.53
C GLU A 163 19.20 -7.51 -2.87
N ALA A 164 19.94 -7.84 -3.94
CA ALA A 164 21.07 -7.05 -4.41
C ALA A 164 20.66 -5.65 -4.89
N ILE A 165 19.51 -5.55 -5.56
CA ILE A 165 18.93 -4.26 -5.97
C ILE A 165 18.50 -3.47 -4.73
N LEU A 166 17.79 -4.11 -3.80
CA LEU A 166 17.36 -3.47 -2.56
C LEU A 166 18.54 -2.93 -1.75
N LYS A 167 19.64 -3.69 -1.64
CA LYS A 167 20.88 -3.25 -0.96
C LYS A 167 21.51 -1.98 -1.52
N ARG A 168 21.14 -1.53 -2.72
CA ARG A 168 21.58 -0.23 -3.26
C ARG A 168 20.90 0.95 -2.55
N MET A 169 19.72 0.74 -1.99
CA MET A 169 18.89 1.78 -1.38
C MET A 169 19.19 1.93 0.13
N GLN A 170 20.47 1.98 0.53
CA GLN A 170 20.87 1.85 1.95
C GLN A 170 20.20 2.86 2.91
N HIS A 171 19.82 4.04 2.41
CA HIS A 171 19.22 5.11 3.20
C HIS A 171 17.81 4.80 3.76
N ILE A 172 17.13 3.78 3.23
CA ILE A 172 15.80 3.34 3.72
C ILE A 172 15.88 2.17 4.71
N PHE A 173 17.09 1.71 5.04
CA PHE A 173 17.33 0.60 5.95
C PHE A 173 17.94 1.09 7.26
N VAL A 174 17.68 0.34 8.33
CA VAL A 174 18.28 0.54 9.64
C VAL A 174 19.19 -0.65 9.90
N PRO A 175 20.52 -0.48 9.94
CA PRO A 175 21.45 -1.58 10.16
C PRO A 175 21.04 -2.43 11.38
N GLU A 176 21.16 -3.75 11.25
CA GLU A 176 20.85 -4.74 12.30
C GLU A 176 19.37 -4.83 12.73
N ILE A 177 18.52 -3.90 12.30
CA ILE A 177 17.09 -3.83 12.67
C ILE A 177 16.20 -4.13 11.47
N PHE A 178 16.41 -3.41 10.36
CA PHE A 178 15.61 -3.53 9.15
C PHE A 178 16.51 -3.42 7.93
N GLU A 179 16.74 -4.56 7.27
CA GLU A 179 17.67 -4.72 6.16
C GLU A 179 16.94 -5.24 4.92
N ALA A 180 17.62 -5.34 3.78
CA ALA A 180 17.02 -5.77 2.52
C ALA A 180 16.31 -7.13 2.62
N CYS A 181 16.89 -8.09 3.34
CA CYS A 181 16.27 -9.40 3.56
C CYS A 181 15.00 -9.31 4.43
N HIS A 182 14.95 -8.39 5.40
CA HIS A 182 13.75 -8.12 6.20
C HIS A 182 12.66 -7.45 5.35
N ALA A 183 13.03 -6.49 4.50
CA ALA A 183 12.09 -5.83 3.59
C ALA A 183 11.43 -6.81 2.61
N ILE A 184 12.19 -7.76 2.06
CA ILE A 184 11.61 -8.83 1.22
C ILE A 184 10.52 -9.57 1.98
N LYS A 185 10.82 -10.07 3.19
CA LYS A 185 9.85 -10.80 4.00
C LYS A 185 8.63 -9.96 4.36
N VAL A 186 8.81 -8.67 4.67
CA VAL A 186 7.70 -7.75 4.92
C VAL A 186 6.84 -7.60 3.67
N PHE A 187 7.45 -7.41 2.51
CA PHE A 187 6.75 -7.21 1.25
C PHE A 187 6.04 -8.45 0.74
N GLU A 188 6.59 -9.64 0.99
CA GLU A 188 5.90 -10.90 0.75
C GLU A 188 4.66 -11.03 1.65
N ASN A 189 4.80 -10.75 2.96
CA ASN A 189 3.67 -10.80 3.90
C ASN A 189 2.56 -9.77 3.57
N LEU A 190 2.95 -8.63 2.98
CA LEU A 190 2.03 -7.59 2.53
C LEU A 190 1.57 -7.77 1.07
N TYR A 191 2.00 -8.85 0.40
CA TYR A 191 1.70 -9.13 -1.01
C TYR A 191 2.09 -8.00 -1.98
N ILE A 192 3.10 -7.22 -1.62
CA ILE A 192 3.70 -6.19 -2.48
C ILE A 192 4.58 -6.85 -3.55
N ILE A 193 5.27 -7.93 -3.18
CA ILE A 193 6.08 -8.75 -4.07
C ILE A 193 5.67 -10.22 -4.00
N ALA A 194 5.99 -10.97 -5.06
CA ALA A 194 5.79 -12.41 -5.13
C ALA A 194 7.08 -13.12 -5.57
N LYS A 195 7.33 -14.33 -5.07
CA LYS A 195 8.48 -15.13 -5.52
C LYS A 195 8.36 -15.48 -7.01
N ASN A 196 9.46 -15.35 -7.74
CA ASN A 196 9.54 -15.85 -9.10
C ASN A 196 9.72 -17.38 -9.09
N SER A 197 8.82 -18.10 -9.77
CA SER A 197 8.88 -19.57 -9.87
C SER A 197 10.07 -20.08 -10.68
N GLU A 198 10.62 -19.26 -11.58
CA GLU A 198 11.69 -19.67 -12.51
C GLU A 198 13.10 -19.45 -11.94
N LYS A 199 13.24 -18.51 -10.99
CA LYS A 199 14.55 -18.11 -10.45
C LYS A 199 14.46 -17.85 -8.95
N GLU A 200 15.24 -18.61 -8.21
CA GLU A 200 15.41 -18.44 -6.77
C GLU A 200 16.04 -17.07 -6.47
N ASN A 201 15.46 -16.32 -5.53
CA ASN A 201 15.83 -14.96 -5.12
C ASN A 201 15.46 -13.81 -6.07
N ASP A 202 14.71 -14.11 -7.14
CA ASP A 202 14.03 -13.07 -7.92
C ASP A 202 12.59 -12.91 -7.39
N TYR A 203 12.17 -11.66 -7.22
CA TYR A 203 10.84 -11.31 -6.75
C TYR A 203 10.16 -10.42 -7.79
N ILE A 204 8.91 -10.72 -8.10
CA ILE A 204 8.09 -9.93 -9.03
C ILE A 204 7.38 -8.85 -8.21
N MET A 205 7.55 -7.59 -8.61
CA MET A 205 6.83 -6.45 -8.05
C MET A 205 5.88 -5.89 -9.10
N MET A 206 4.57 -6.05 -8.88
CA MET A 206 3.56 -5.81 -9.91
C MET A 206 3.55 -4.39 -10.44
N CYS A 207 3.73 -3.39 -9.56
CA CYS A 207 3.73 -1.98 -9.95
C CYS A 207 4.95 -1.56 -10.80
N LEU A 208 5.94 -2.44 -10.97
CA LEU A 208 7.11 -2.20 -11.83
C LEU A 208 6.98 -2.88 -13.19
N LEU A 209 5.98 -3.73 -13.39
CA LEU A 209 5.84 -4.45 -14.64
C LEU A 209 5.54 -3.48 -15.79
N PRO A 210 6.19 -3.66 -16.95
CA PRO A 210 6.04 -2.75 -18.07
C PRO A 210 4.60 -2.80 -18.60
N ARG A 211 4.07 -1.63 -18.96
CA ARG A 211 2.80 -1.53 -19.65
C ARG A 211 2.98 -2.04 -21.08
N LEU A 212 2.20 -3.06 -21.45
CA LEU A 212 2.14 -3.50 -22.84
C LEU A 212 1.16 -2.60 -23.61
N SER A 213 1.56 -2.16 -24.80
CA SER A 213 0.65 -1.50 -25.74
C SER A 213 -0.34 -2.51 -26.34
N VAL A 214 -1.47 -2.01 -26.85
CA VAL A 214 -2.49 -2.84 -27.53
C VAL A 214 -1.86 -3.63 -28.69
N LYS A 215 -0.99 -3.00 -29.48
CA LYS A 215 -0.27 -3.64 -30.58
C LYS A 215 0.67 -4.77 -30.11
N GLU A 216 1.30 -4.61 -28.95
CA GLU A 216 2.14 -5.65 -28.35
C GLU A 216 1.31 -6.81 -27.80
N LEU A 217 0.11 -6.55 -27.27
CA LEU A 217 -0.81 -7.59 -26.85
C LEU A 217 -1.33 -8.40 -28.04
N GLU A 218 -1.75 -7.72 -29.10
CA GLU A 218 -2.25 -8.33 -30.34
C GLU A 218 -1.17 -9.17 -31.05
N SER A 219 0.07 -8.66 -31.12
CA SER A 219 1.19 -9.39 -31.74
C SER A 219 1.65 -10.60 -30.94
N ARG A 220 1.46 -10.60 -29.61
CA ARG A 220 1.81 -11.75 -28.74
C ARG A 220 0.79 -12.89 -28.81
N LYS A 221 -0.29 -12.77 -29.59
CA LYS A 221 -1.37 -13.79 -29.70
C LYS A 221 -1.78 -14.33 -28.32
N LEU A 222 -1.88 -13.46 -27.32
CA LEU A 222 -2.50 -13.80 -26.05
C LEU A 222 -4.00 -13.94 -26.31
N VAL A 223 -4.38 -15.11 -26.84
CA VAL A 223 -5.77 -15.52 -27.00
C VAL A 223 -6.29 -15.72 -25.59
N PHE A 224 -7.02 -14.73 -25.08
CA PHE A 224 -7.86 -14.92 -23.90
C PHE A 224 -8.93 -15.95 -24.29
N THR A 225 -8.67 -17.22 -23.98
CA THR A 225 -9.66 -18.29 -24.18
C THR A 225 -10.87 -17.97 -23.31
N THR A 226 -12.02 -17.89 -23.95
CA THR A 226 -13.33 -17.38 -23.52
C THR A 226 -14.02 -18.17 -22.40
N CYS A 227 -13.29 -18.65 -21.39
CA CYS A 227 -13.90 -19.17 -20.18
C CYS A 227 -13.96 -18.02 -19.17
N ASP A 228 -15.13 -17.40 -19.11
CA ASP A 228 -15.54 -16.19 -18.39
C ASP A 228 -15.22 -14.84 -19.07
N PRO A 229 -16.24 -13.96 -19.28
CA PRO A 229 -16.01 -12.63 -19.80
C PRO A 229 -15.26 -11.82 -18.74
N VAL A 230 -13.95 -11.74 -18.92
CA VAL A 230 -13.09 -10.82 -18.17
C VAL A 230 -13.49 -9.42 -18.61
N GLU A 231 -14.37 -8.77 -17.87
CA GLU A 231 -14.54 -7.33 -18.02
C GLU A 231 -13.24 -6.67 -17.54
N PRO A 232 -12.51 -5.92 -18.40
CA PRO A 232 -11.36 -5.16 -17.95
C PRO A 232 -11.80 -4.21 -16.84
N LEU A 233 -10.97 -4.03 -15.81
CA LEU A 233 -11.22 -3.03 -14.78
C LEU A 233 -11.27 -1.65 -15.44
N ARG A 234 -12.47 -1.11 -15.65
CA ARG A 234 -12.69 0.20 -16.26
C ARG A 234 -12.56 1.27 -15.18
N LEU A 235 -11.36 1.84 -15.03
CA LEU A 235 -11.16 2.99 -14.17
C LEU A 235 -11.42 4.27 -14.98
N HIS A 236 -12.47 4.99 -14.59
CA HIS A 236 -12.85 6.28 -15.19
C HIS A 236 -12.19 7.41 -14.40
N PHE A 237 -11.19 8.07 -15.00
CA PHE A 237 -10.68 9.34 -14.50
C PHE A 237 -11.25 10.42 -15.41
N GLY A 238 -12.28 11.13 -14.95
CA GLY A 238 -12.85 12.21 -15.73
C GLY A 238 -11.86 13.37 -15.84
N ILE A 239 -11.71 13.95 -17.04
CA ILE A 239 -12.06 15.33 -17.38
C ILE A 239 -11.79 15.56 -18.89
N GLY A 240 -12.85 15.97 -19.62
CA GLY A 240 -12.79 17.01 -20.66
C GLY A 240 -12.00 16.77 -21.95
N ASP A 241 -12.42 15.82 -22.79
CA ASP A 241 -12.47 15.82 -24.27
C ASP A 241 -12.92 14.41 -24.75
N PRO A 242 -13.33 14.17 -26.03
CA PRO A 242 -13.97 12.91 -26.42
C PRO A 242 -13.06 11.68 -26.18
N PRO A 243 -13.65 10.49 -25.97
CA PRO A 243 -12.99 9.39 -25.28
C PRO A 243 -11.81 8.83 -26.08
N GLU A 244 -10.60 9.07 -25.61
CA GLU A 244 -9.52 8.10 -25.84
C GLU A 244 -9.71 6.96 -24.85
N TRP A 245 -10.30 5.88 -25.35
CA TRP A 245 -10.49 4.62 -24.65
C TRP A 245 -9.14 4.06 -24.18
N GLN A 246 -8.74 4.35 -22.95
CA GLN A 246 -7.60 3.66 -22.36
C GLN A 246 -8.08 2.34 -21.74
N GLN A 247 -7.98 1.26 -22.53
CA GLN A 247 -8.14 -0.09 -22.04
C GLN A 247 -6.92 -0.45 -21.16
N TYR A 248 -7.13 -0.62 -19.87
CA TYR A 248 -6.21 -1.33 -19.00
C TYR A 248 -6.61 -2.82 -19.04
N CYS A 249 -5.96 -3.62 -19.88
CA CYS A 249 -5.85 -5.04 -19.56
C CYS A 249 -4.92 -5.12 -18.34
N SER A 250 -5.19 -5.80 -17.22
CA SER A 250 -5.68 -7.19 -17.07
C SER A 250 -4.84 -8.22 -17.84
N PRO A 251 -3.52 -8.32 -17.60
CA PRO A 251 -2.93 -9.67 -17.62
C PRO A 251 -2.32 -10.12 -16.28
N GLN A 252 -1.98 -9.20 -15.37
CA GLN A 252 -1.29 -9.55 -14.12
C GLN A 252 -2.25 -10.17 -13.08
N TRP A 253 -3.52 -9.78 -13.12
CA TRP A 253 -4.54 -10.23 -12.17
C TRP A 253 -5.03 -11.67 -12.46
N LEU A 254 -5.19 -12.03 -13.74
CA LEU A 254 -5.60 -13.38 -14.18
C LEU A 254 -4.48 -14.42 -14.12
N PHE A 255 -3.22 -14.00 -14.33
CA PHE A 255 -2.07 -14.87 -14.06
C PHE A 255 -2.11 -15.37 -12.60
N TRP A 256 -2.51 -14.50 -11.68
CA TRP A 256 -2.63 -14.82 -10.25
C TRP A 256 -3.77 -15.81 -9.93
N GLN A 257 -4.94 -15.65 -10.55
CA GLN A 257 -6.10 -16.51 -10.30
C GLN A 257 -5.91 -17.95 -10.84
N HIS A 258 -5.13 -18.12 -11.91
CA HIS A 258 -4.90 -19.43 -12.53
C HIS A 258 -3.57 -20.10 -12.15
N TYR A 259 -2.51 -19.36 -11.82
CA TYR A 259 -1.20 -19.95 -11.54
C TYR A 259 -0.76 -19.86 -10.07
N CYS A 260 -1.32 -18.94 -9.26
CA CYS A 260 -0.90 -18.76 -7.86
C CYS A 260 -1.90 -19.31 -6.82
N LEU A 261 -3.19 -19.47 -7.18
CA LEU A 261 -4.27 -19.77 -6.22
C LEU A 261 -5.11 -21.06 -6.49
N PRO A 262 -4.58 -22.23 -6.88
CA PRO A 262 -5.45 -23.39 -7.13
C PRO A 262 -6.15 -23.95 -5.88
N HIS A 263 -5.82 -23.50 -4.66
CA HIS A 263 -6.21 -24.19 -3.41
C HIS A 263 -6.92 -23.38 -2.33
N TYR A 264 -7.29 -22.12 -2.55
CA TYR A 264 -8.01 -21.35 -1.54
C TYR A 264 -9.30 -20.74 -2.08
N ARG A 265 -10.44 -21.24 -1.57
CA ARG A 265 -11.73 -20.54 -1.69
C ARG A 265 -11.63 -19.26 -0.85
N LEU A 266 -11.55 -18.14 -1.55
CA LEU A 266 -11.38 -16.80 -1.02
C LEU A 266 -12.50 -16.43 -0.04
N SER A 267 -12.13 -15.92 1.14
CA SER A 267 -13.05 -15.39 2.16
C SER A 267 -12.84 -13.89 2.34
N ILE A 268 -13.84 -13.23 2.93
CA ILE A 268 -14.07 -11.78 3.10
C ILE A 268 -12.84 -10.93 3.53
N GLY A 269 -11.75 -11.53 4.02
CA GLY A 269 -10.49 -10.84 4.34
C GLY A 269 -9.77 -10.17 3.17
N GLU A 270 -10.11 -10.51 1.92
CA GLU A 270 -9.38 -10.02 0.74
C GLU A 270 -9.85 -8.67 0.19
N TYR A 271 -10.98 -8.14 0.69
CA TYR A 271 -11.36 -6.74 0.47
C TYR A 271 -10.36 -5.76 1.12
N VAL A 272 -9.59 -6.22 2.10
CA VAL A 272 -8.54 -5.45 2.77
C VAL A 272 -7.37 -5.14 1.82
N LEU A 273 -7.04 -6.05 0.89
CA LEU A 273 -5.99 -5.84 -0.11
C LEU A 273 -6.34 -4.68 -1.06
N MET A 274 -7.63 -4.61 -1.44
CA MET A 274 -8.17 -3.51 -2.23
C MET A 274 -8.15 -2.21 -1.43
N PHE A 275 -8.45 -2.24 -0.13
CA PHE A 275 -8.37 -1.07 0.75
C PHE A 275 -6.93 -0.55 0.95
N TYR A 276 -5.94 -1.44 1.06
CA TYR A 276 -4.53 -1.07 1.18
C TYR A 276 -3.98 -0.48 -0.11
N MET A 277 -4.28 -1.12 -1.25
CA MET A 277 -3.90 -0.59 -2.56
C MET A 277 -4.65 0.69 -2.87
N THR A 278 -5.91 0.85 -2.43
CA THR A 278 -6.67 2.10 -2.61
C THR A 278 -6.14 3.20 -1.69
N LYS A 279 -5.70 2.91 -0.46
CA LYS A 279 -5.05 3.91 0.41
C LYS A 279 -3.67 4.32 -0.10
N LEU A 280 -2.89 3.36 -0.61
CA LEU A 280 -1.61 3.62 -1.27
C LEU A 280 -1.80 4.41 -2.58
N LEU A 281 -2.79 4.06 -3.38
CA LEU A 281 -3.15 4.75 -4.62
C LEU A 281 -3.74 6.14 -4.33
N TYR A 282 -4.52 6.28 -3.26
CA TYR A 282 -5.06 7.57 -2.81
C TYR A 282 -3.94 8.47 -2.29
N ALA A 283 -3.02 7.94 -1.48
CA ALA A 283 -1.82 8.67 -1.06
C ALA A 283 -0.97 9.08 -2.27
N PHE A 284 -0.81 8.19 -3.26
CA PHE A 284 -0.09 8.46 -4.50
C PHE A 284 -0.77 9.57 -5.35
N ILE A 285 -2.08 9.50 -5.53
CA ILE A 285 -2.87 10.52 -6.25
C ILE A 285 -2.81 11.87 -5.53
N MET A 286 -2.94 11.88 -4.20
CA MET A 286 -2.90 13.12 -3.41
C MET A 286 -1.51 13.75 -3.39
N THR A 287 -0.45 12.96 -3.31
CA THR A 287 0.94 13.44 -3.40
C THR A 287 1.26 13.95 -4.81
N TRP A 288 0.81 13.26 -5.85
CA TRP A 288 0.97 13.70 -7.24
C TRP A 288 0.22 15.03 -7.51
N LEU A 289 -1.04 15.14 -7.08
CA LEU A 289 -1.83 16.38 -7.18
C LEU A 289 -1.21 17.54 -6.39
N TYR A 290 -0.59 17.27 -5.25
CA TYR A 290 0.13 18.29 -4.47
C TYR A 290 1.38 18.82 -5.20
N PHE A 291 2.12 17.96 -5.89
CA PHE A 291 3.32 18.34 -6.65
C PHE A 291 2.99 19.06 -7.98
N VAL A 292 1.94 18.63 -8.68
CA VAL A 292 1.50 19.26 -9.94
C VAL A 292 0.93 20.67 -9.71
N ARG A 293 0.41 20.97 -8.52
CA ARG A 293 -0.17 22.29 -8.20
C ARG A 293 0.87 23.33 -7.74
N LYS A 294 2.13 22.93 -7.55
CA LYS A 294 3.22 23.79 -7.07
C LYS A 294 4.25 24.16 -8.13
N ASN A 295 4.12 23.63 -9.35
CA ASN A 295 4.86 24.01 -10.56
C ASN A 295 3.87 24.55 -11.60
#